data_AF-A0A2E4HMI9-F1
#
_entry.id   AF-A0A2E4HMI9-F1
#
_cell.length_a   1.000
_cell.length_b   1.000
_cell.length_c   1.000
_cell.angle_alpha   90.00
_cell.angle_beta   90.00
_cell.angle_gamma   90.00
#
_symmetry.space_group_name_H-M   'P 1'
#
loop_
_entity.id
_entity.type
_entity.pdbx_description
1 polymer ?
#
loop_
_entity_poly.entity_id
_entity_poly.type
_entity_poly.pdbx_seq_one_letter_code
_entity_poly.pdbx_strand_id
1 'polypeptide(L)'
;MKSNQTIKYDSIMVDENGVKTKGRIHVSNVSLSFERKIGLISKKFEPMLKIPIESITSFNKKTYFEISLNYVISDQKVIINIIFNTPAEVIEIIEKINSLKSNLEIKEERNQQLEQDNKINKIDYSTYIYDTSFKILSIISIIFELLKENTNSNWDNVDNEYKKFNELIASLENNNINLVQDSTKIKSALQTRDTEKIFNSMKASIRTLGNVLESEIPYKEWNEYDNSIKPSWNNIQIFYLLTLSLNQAIYFSKLNIDFDKDKTLNNIFKYIPIVNSNFSNIASYDKDEISNKMIKDDPEILKEIITQMSMNLQKNVKELLKQASLLS
;
A
#
# COMPACT_ATOMS: atom_id res chain seq x y z
N MET A 1 -24.80 15.37 -9.20
CA MET A 1 -24.42 16.77 -8.91
C MET A 1 -25.64 17.49 -8.33
N LYS A 2 -25.73 17.64 -7.00
CA LYS A 2 -26.77 18.49 -6.39
C LYS A 2 -26.40 19.95 -6.62
N SER A 3 -27.37 20.77 -7.00
CA SER A 3 -27.18 22.19 -7.34
C SER A 3 -26.42 22.94 -6.25
N ASN A 4 -25.45 23.77 -6.64
CA ASN A 4 -24.86 24.78 -5.77
C ASN A 4 -25.96 25.77 -5.38
N GLN A 5 -26.71 25.47 -4.31
CA GLN A 5 -27.68 26.38 -3.72
C GLN A 5 -26.92 27.55 -3.09
N THR A 6 -26.68 28.56 -3.91
CA THR A 6 -26.15 29.84 -3.48
C THR A 6 -27.32 30.62 -2.91
N ILE A 7 -27.30 30.92 -1.61
CA ILE A 7 -28.32 31.77 -0.99
C ILE A 7 -27.87 33.21 -1.13
N LYS A 8 -28.80 34.10 -1.47
CA LYS A 8 -28.55 35.51 -1.72
C LYS A 8 -29.48 36.35 -0.88
N TYR A 9 -28.89 37.28 -0.12
CA TYR A 9 -29.61 38.27 0.67
C TYR A 9 -29.36 39.66 0.09
N ASP A 10 -30.41 40.33 -0.35
CA ASP A 10 -30.34 41.68 -0.91
C ASP A 10 -30.60 42.74 0.16
N SER A 11 -30.05 43.94 -0.04
CA SER A 11 -30.25 45.09 0.85
C SER A 11 -29.79 44.87 2.30
N ILE A 12 -28.67 44.18 2.48
CA ILE A 12 -28.00 43.97 3.77
C ILE A 12 -27.07 45.14 4.08
N MET A 13 -26.84 45.44 5.36
CA MET A 13 -25.75 46.33 5.77
C MET A 13 -24.66 45.55 6.51
N VAL A 14 -23.41 45.81 6.16
CA VAL A 14 -22.24 45.33 6.90
C VAL A 14 -21.59 46.54 7.57
N ASP A 15 -21.33 46.41 8.86
CA ASP A 15 -20.61 47.39 9.69
C ASP A 15 -19.20 46.86 9.94
N GLU A 16 -18.23 47.51 9.31
CA GLU A 16 -16.80 47.34 9.57
C GLU A 16 -16.30 48.58 10.30
N ASN A 17 -15.88 48.42 11.55
CA ASN A 17 -15.27 49.47 12.36
C ASN A 17 -16.10 50.78 12.45
N GLY A 18 -17.44 50.68 12.48
CA GLY A 18 -18.36 51.81 12.59
C GLY A 18 -18.84 52.37 11.24
N VAL A 19 -18.35 51.84 10.12
CA VAL A 19 -18.76 52.25 8.77
C VAL A 19 -19.82 51.28 8.23
N LYS A 20 -21.07 51.73 8.20
CA LYS A 20 -22.19 50.94 7.67
C LYS A 20 -22.27 51.04 6.14
N THR A 21 -22.00 49.93 5.48
CA THR A 21 -22.03 49.82 4.02
C THR A 21 -23.22 48.97 3.58
N LYS A 22 -24.06 49.50 2.68
CA LYS A 22 -25.19 48.77 2.11
C LYS A 22 -24.73 47.92 0.92
N GLY A 23 -25.23 46.69 0.83
CA GLY A 23 -24.84 45.75 -0.21
C GLY A 23 -25.72 44.50 -0.25
N ARG A 24 -25.12 43.39 -0.68
CA ARG A 24 -25.73 42.06 -0.74
C ARG A 24 -24.77 41.01 -0.24
N ILE A 25 -25.30 39.95 0.37
CA ILE A 25 -24.53 38.79 0.81
C ILE A 25 -24.85 37.59 -0.07
N HIS A 26 -23.81 36.85 -0.46
CA HIS A 26 -23.91 35.55 -1.09
C HIS A 26 -23.26 34.50 -0.19
N VAL A 27 -23.98 33.42 0.08
CA VAL A 27 -23.43 32.25 0.80
C VAL A 27 -23.30 31.10 -0.20
N SER A 28 -22.06 30.71 -0.45
CA SER A 28 -21.70 29.51 -1.21
C SER A 28 -21.26 28.39 -0.27
N ASN A 29 -20.96 27.21 -0.81
CA ASN A 29 -20.46 26.09 0.00
C ASN A 29 -19.10 26.36 0.67
N VAL A 30 -18.32 27.32 0.15
CA VAL A 30 -16.92 27.58 0.59
C VAL A 30 -16.72 28.96 1.19
N SER A 31 -17.58 29.92 0.89
CA SER A 31 -17.44 31.29 1.41
C SER A 31 -18.77 32.03 1.56
N LEU A 32 -18.81 32.92 2.55
CA LEU A 32 -19.70 34.07 2.61
C LEU A 32 -19.04 35.26 1.89
N SER A 33 -19.75 35.92 0.98
CA SER A 33 -19.22 37.06 0.23
C SER A 33 -20.15 38.25 0.34
N PHE A 34 -19.60 39.42 0.63
CA PHE A 34 -20.31 40.68 0.65
C PHE A 34 -19.89 41.54 -0.54
N GLU A 35 -20.88 42.08 -1.24
CA GLU A 35 -20.68 43.01 -2.33
C GLU A 35 -21.38 44.33 -2.02
N ARG A 36 -20.61 45.43 -2.02
CA ARG A 36 -21.12 46.77 -1.74
C ARG A 36 -21.92 47.30 -2.92
N LYS A 37 -22.98 48.06 -2.65
CA LYS A 37 -23.75 48.76 -3.69
C LYS A 37 -22.99 50.01 -4.15
N ILE A 38 -22.82 50.18 -5.45
CA ILE A 38 -22.14 51.36 -6.01
C ILE A 38 -23.19 52.39 -6.41
N GLY A 39 -23.16 53.58 -5.80
CA GLY A 39 -24.05 54.70 -6.11
C GLY A 39 -25.49 54.54 -5.59
N LEU A 40 -26.15 55.67 -5.33
CA LEU A 40 -27.49 55.72 -4.73
C LEU A 40 -28.57 55.03 -5.61
N ILE A 41 -28.51 55.23 -6.93
CA ILE A 41 -29.53 54.79 -7.89
C ILE A 41 -29.05 53.57 -8.72
N SER A 42 -27.76 53.24 -8.70
CA SER A 42 -27.20 52.18 -9.55
C SER A 42 -27.57 50.77 -9.07
N LYS A 43 -27.71 49.84 -10.03
CA LYS A 43 -27.86 48.39 -9.79
C LYS A 43 -26.52 47.64 -9.76
N LYS A 44 -25.38 48.34 -9.82
CA LYS A 44 -24.05 47.74 -9.82
C LYS A 44 -23.57 47.45 -8.40
N PHE A 45 -22.90 46.31 -8.24
CA PHE A 45 -22.31 45.84 -7.00
C PHE A 45 -20.82 45.54 -7.23
N GLU A 46 -20.01 45.76 -6.21
CA GLU A 46 -18.57 45.53 -6.22
C GLU A 46 -18.20 44.58 -5.07
N PRO A 47 -17.36 43.54 -5.31
CA PRO A 47 -16.85 42.69 -4.25
C PRO A 47 -16.12 43.53 -3.19
N MET A 48 -16.49 43.34 -1.93
CA MET A 48 -15.87 44.04 -0.81
C MET A 48 -15.23 43.07 0.19
N LEU A 49 -15.90 41.95 0.47
CA LEU A 49 -15.40 40.98 1.45
C LEU A 49 -15.72 39.55 0.99
N LYS A 50 -14.79 38.63 1.25
CA LYS A 50 -14.98 37.19 1.06
C LYS A 50 -14.40 36.44 2.25
N ILE A 51 -15.27 35.86 3.06
CA ILE A 51 -14.94 35.11 4.26
C ILE A 51 -15.10 33.61 3.97
N PRO A 52 -14.03 32.81 4.07
CA PRO A 52 -14.14 31.35 4.04
C PRO A 52 -15.06 30.82 5.14
N ILE A 53 -15.93 29.85 4.83
CA ILE A 53 -16.85 29.27 5.82
C ILE A 53 -16.07 28.65 7.00
N GLU A 54 -14.95 27.99 6.72
CA GLU A 54 -14.04 27.40 7.70
C GLU A 54 -13.44 28.42 8.68
N SER A 55 -13.22 29.66 8.25
CA SER A 55 -12.66 30.71 9.09
C SER A 55 -13.65 31.30 10.09
N ILE A 56 -14.95 31.10 9.88
CA ILE A 56 -16.00 31.63 10.74
C ILE A 56 -15.97 30.87 12.06
N THR A 57 -15.68 31.56 13.15
CA THR A 57 -15.56 30.95 14.49
C THR A 57 -16.90 30.91 15.21
N SER A 58 -17.67 32.00 15.19
CA SER A 58 -18.97 32.06 15.84
C SER A 58 -19.85 33.22 15.34
N PHE A 59 -21.14 33.10 15.61
CA PHE A 59 -22.13 34.16 15.46
C PHE A 59 -22.63 34.58 16.84
N ASN A 60 -22.60 35.88 17.12
CA ASN A 60 -23.22 36.44 18.32
C ASN A 60 -24.43 37.29 17.90
N LYS A 61 -25.63 36.87 18.28
CA LYS A 61 -26.84 37.65 18.02
C LYS A 61 -26.81 38.94 18.86
N LYS A 62 -26.85 40.09 18.20
CA LYS A 62 -26.88 41.42 18.86
C LYS A 62 -28.31 41.91 19.05
N THR A 63 -29.14 41.76 18.01
CA THR A 63 -30.56 42.12 18.03
C THR A 63 -31.37 41.13 17.21
N TYR A 64 -32.68 41.38 17.02
CA TYR A 64 -33.51 40.58 16.11
C TYR A 64 -33.05 40.65 14.65
N PHE A 65 -32.36 41.71 14.24
CA PHE A 65 -31.95 41.97 12.86
C PHE A 65 -30.44 41.98 12.68
N GLU A 66 -29.65 41.82 13.74
CA GLU A 66 -28.21 42.03 13.72
C GLU A 66 -27.45 40.87 14.36
N ILE A 67 -26.41 40.42 13.67
CA ILE A 67 -25.45 39.45 14.14
C ILE A 67 -24.04 40.03 14.08
N SER A 68 -23.20 39.59 15.01
CA SER A 68 -21.76 39.82 14.98
C SER A 68 -21.09 38.52 14.55
N LEU A 69 -20.40 38.56 13.42
CA LEU A 69 -19.69 37.44 12.82
C LEU A 69 -18.22 37.53 13.19
N ASN A 70 -17.73 36.52 13.92
CA ASN A 70 -16.32 36.40 14.27
C ASN A 70 -15.64 35.43 13.30
N TYR A 71 -14.53 35.82 12.69
CA TYR A 71 -13.75 34.93 11.84
C TYR A 71 -12.24 35.17 12.02
N VAL A 72 -11.42 34.21 11.60
CA VAL A 72 -9.95 34.30 11.69
C VAL A 72 -9.35 34.44 10.29
N ILE A 73 -8.53 35.46 10.09
CA ILE A 73 -7.75 35.63 8.86
C ILE A 73 -6.30 35.92 9.24
N SER A 74 -5.35 35.14 8.70
CA SER A 74 -3.93 35.28 9.00
C SER A 74 -3.64 35.36 10.51
N ASP A 75 -4.23 34.43 11.28
CA ASP A 75 -4.15 34.32 12.74
C ASP A 75 -4.75 35.50 13.54
N GLN A 76 -5.40 36.45 12.87
CA GLN A 76 -6.08 37.58 13.50
C GLN A 76 -7.58 37.35 13.59
N LYS A 77 -8.14 37.57 14.78
CA LYS A 77 -9.60 37.58 14.98
C LYS A 77 -10.18 38.88 14.44
N VAL A 78 -11.11 38.75 13.50
CA VAL A 78 -11.87 39.85 12.91
C VAL A 78 -13.34 39.71 13.28
N ILE A 79 -13.98 40.84 13.59
CA ILE A 79 -15.38 40.92 13.95
C ILE A 79 -16.06 41.89 12.99
N ILE A 80 -17.13 41.46 12.35
CA ILE A 80 -17.99 42.33 11.56
C ILE A 80 -19.43 42.21 12.04
N ASN A 81 -20.21 43.30 11.99
CA ASN A 81 -21.64 43.20 12.26
C ASN A 81 -22.41 43.20 10.94
N ILE A 82 -23.41 42.34 10.85
CA ILE A 82 -24.26 42.17 9.67
C ILE A 82 -25.70 42.44 10.11
N ILE A 83 -26.34 43.39 9.43
CA ILE A 83 -27.70 43.86 9.71
C ILE A 83 -28.60 43.44 8.54
N PHE A 84 -29.59 42.61 8.85
CA PHE A 84 -30.57 42.02 7.94
C PHE A 84 -31.87 42.81 7.92
N ASN A 85 -32.69 42.58 6.89
CA ASN A 85 -33.99 43.24 6.78
C ASN A 85 -35.06 42.52 7.60
N THR A 86 -34.89 41.21 7.82
CA THR A 86 -35.85 40.42 8.60
C THR A 86 -35.15 39.54 9.65
N PRO A 87 -35.84 39.20 10.76
CA PRO A 87 -35.30 38.24 11.72
C PRO A 87 -35.22 36.81 11.16
N ALA A 88 -36.02 36.49 10.14
CA ALA A 88 -35.98 35.18 9.47
C ALA A 88 -34.66 34.98 8.70
N GLU A 89 -34.19 36.02 8.01
CA GLU A 89 -32.89 35.99 7.30
C GLU A 89 -31.73 35.77 8.28
N VAL A 90 -31.80 36.35 9.49
CA VAL A 90 -30.81 36.12 10.56
C VAL A 90 -30.74 34.65 10.96
N ILE A 91 -31.89 33.99 11.12
CA ILE A 91 -31.95 32.58 11.51
C ILE A 91 -31.42 31.71 10.37
N GLU A 92 -31.92 31.93 9.14
CA GLU A 92 -31.56 31.15 7.96
C GLU A 92 -30.06 31.18 7.66
N ILE A 93 -29.41 32.36 7.75
CA ILE A 93 -27.99 32.46 7.46
C ILE A 93 -27.12 31.75 8.51
N ILE A 94 -27.50 31.82 9.79
CA ILE A 94 -26.80 31.13 10.88
C ILE A 94 -26.92 29.62 10.68
N GLU A 95 -28.14 29.11 10.45
CA GLU A 95 -28.39 27.68 10.21
C GLU A 95 -27.65 27.19 8.97
N LYS A 96 -27.68 27.95 7.88
CA LYS A 96 -26.99 27.60 6.64
C LYS A 96 -25.48 27.49 6.84
N ILE A 97 -24.87 28.48 7.50
CA ILE A 97 -23.42 28.48 7.71
C ILE A 97 -23.01 27.37 8.68
N ASN A 98 -23.75 27.16 9.77
CA ASN A 98 -23.49 26.05 10.69
C ASN A 98 -23.61 24.69 9.99
N SER A 99 -24.61 24.50 9.13
CA SER A 99 -24.74 23.27 8.32
C SER A 99 -23.56 23.10 7.35
N LEU A 100 -23.10 24.18 6.72
CA LEU A 100 -21.92 24.13 5.84
C LEU A 100 -20.65 23.78 6.61
N LYS A 101 -20.44 24.36 7.80
CA LYS A 101 -19.30 24.01 8.68
C LYS A 101 -19.30 22.53 9.05
N SER A 102 -20.43 22.01 9.52
CA SER A 102 -20.55 20.59 9.85
C SER A 102 -20.27 19.67 8.66
N ASN A 103 -20.73 20.05 7.45
CA ASN A 103 -20.43 19.28 6.24
C ASN A 103 -18.93 19.32 5.86
N LEU A 104 -18.24 20.43 6.11
CA LEU A 104 -16.80 20.54 5.89
C LEU A 104 -16.03 19.66 6.87
N GLU A 105 -16.37 19.70 8.16
CA GLU A 105 -15.78 18.84 9.21
C GLU A 105 -15.93 17.35 8.84
N ILE A 106 -17.14 16.90 8.50
CA ILE A 106 -17.39 15.51 8.06
C ILE A 106 -16.56 15.15 6.82
N LYS A 107 -16.37 16.08 5.89
CA LYS A 107 -15.58 15.85 4.67
C LYS A 107 -14.10 15.74 4.99
N GLU A 108 -13.58 16.56 5.90
CA GLU A 108 -12.21 16.49 6.37
C GLU A 108 -11.93 15.17 7.09
N GLU A 109 -12.81 14.76 8.02
CA GLU A 109 -12.73 13.47 8.70
C GLU A 109 -12.69 12.30 7.70
N ARG A 110 -13.59 12.31 6.71
CA ARG A 110 -13.61 11.28 5.65
C ARG A 110 -12.34 11.27 4.80
N ASN A 111 -11.80 12.43 4.47
CA ASN A 111 -10.56 12.52 3.71
C ASN A 111 -9.37 11.99 4.52
N GLN A 112 -9.30 12.31 5.81
CA GLN A 112 -8.27 11.79 6.72
C GLN A 112 -8.37 10.27 6.85
N GLN A 113 -9.58 9.73 7.00
CA GLN A 113 -9.80 8.28 7.02
C GLN A 113 -9.36 7.64 5.71
N LEU A 114 -9.74 8.21 4.56
CA LEU A 114 -9.33 7.70 3.25
C LEU A 114 -7.81 7.71 3.06
N GLU A 115 -7.12 8.74 3.56
CA GLU A 115 -5.66 8.79 3.56
C GLU A 115 -5.02 7.71 4.45
N GLN A 116 -5.61 7.42 5.61
CA GLN A 116 -5.18 6.34 6.49
C GLN A 116 -5.41 4.97 5.85
N ASP A 117 -6.61 4.71 5.33
CA ASP A 117 -6.96 3.46 4.65
C ASP A 117 -6.03 3.20 3.46
N ASN A 118 -5.73 4.25 2.67
CA ASN A 118 -4.76 4.15 1.58
C ASN A 118 -3.35 3.81 2.04
N LYS A 119 -2.91 4.30 3.21
CA LYS A 119 -1.60 3.92 3.77
C LYS A 119 -1.60 2.46 4.21
N ILE A 120 -2.65 2.00 4.88
CA ILE A 120 -2.81 0.62 5.33
C ILE A 120 -2.80 -0.33 4.14
N ASN A 121 -3.60 -0.07 3.10
CA ASN A 121 -3.65 -0.93 1.91
C ASN A 121 -2.30 -1.07 1.19
N LYS A 122 -1.48 -0.01 1.16
CA LYS A 122 -0.12 -0.07 0.60
C LYS A 122 0.81 -0.94 1.45
N ILE A 123 0.67 -0.88 2.77
CA ILE A 123 1.43 -1.71 3.71
C ILE A 123 1.00 -3.17 3.57
N ASP A 124 -0.31 -3.44 3.48
CA ASP A 124 -0.85 -4.78 3.30
C ASP A 124 -0.36 -5.42 1.99
N TYR A 125 -0.43 -4.65 0.89
CA TYR A 125 0.13 -5.08 -0.39
C TYR A 125 1.62 -5.42 -0.28
N SER A 126 2.42 -4.52 0.30
CA SER A 126 3.86 -4.75 0.46
C SER A 126 4.14 -5.97 1.34
N THR A 127 3.38 -6.12 2.42
CA THR A 127 3.49 -7.24 3.36
C THR A 127 3.19 -8.56 2.64
N TYR A 128 2.14 -8.59 1.83
CA TYR A 128 1.80 -9.74 1.01
C TYR A 128 2.94 -10.14 0.06
N ILE A 129 3.56 -9.18 -0.64
CA ILE A 129 4.65 -9.47 -1.57
C ILE A 129 5.86 -10.07 -0.84
N TYR A 130 6.26 -9.50 0.31
CA TYR A 130 7.38 -10.01 1.09
C TYR A 130 7.08 -11.37 1.73
N ASP A 131 5.91 -11.56 2.30
CA ASP A 131 5.47 -12.83 2.89
C ASP A 131 5.40 -13.94 1.84
N THR A 132 4.81 -13.65 0.68
CA THR A 132 4.75 -14.59 -0.46
C THR A 132 6.15 -14.97 -0.93
N SER A 133 7.05 -14.00 -1.06
CA SER A 133 8.45 -14.24 -1.46
C SER A 133 9.18 -15.11 -0.43
N PHE A 134 8.97 -14.88 0.87
CA PHE A 134 9.52 -15.71 1.94
C PHE A 134 9.04 -17.17 1.87
N LYS A 135 7.73 -17.36 1.67
CA LYS A 135 7.13 -18.69 1.53
C LYS A 135 7.66 -19.43 0.30
N ILE A 136 7.80 -18.73 -0.83
CA ILE A 136 8.39 -19.29 -2.07
C ILE A 136 9.84 -19.71 -1.85
N LEU A 137 10.67 -18.85 -1.24
CA LEU A 137 12.05 -19.17 -0.87
C LEU A 137 12.13 -20.45 -0.04
N SER A 138 11.29 -20.53 0.98
CA SER A 138 11.24 -21.67 1.91
C SER A 138 10.80 -22.95 1.21
N ILE A 139 9.75 -22.89 0.40
CA ILE A 139 9.21 -24.05 -0.33
C ILE A 139 10.24 -24.62 -1.31
N ILE A 140 10.89 -23.77 -2.10
CA ILE A 140 11.92 -24.23 -3.03
C ILE A 140 13.07 -24.86 -2.26
N SER A 141 13.54 -24.21 -1.20
CA SER A 141 14.65 -24.74 -0.39
C SER A 141 14.32 -26.12 0.20
N ILE A 142 13.09 -26.32 0.70
CA ILE A 142 12.65 -27.62 1.21
C ILE A 142 12.52 -28.67 0.11
N ILE A 143 12.05 -28.30 -1.10
CA ILE A 143 12.04 -29.24 -2.23
C ILE A 143 13.45 -29.78 -2.52
N PHE A 144 14.47 -28.92 -2.52
CA PHE A 144 15.84 -29.36 -2.75
C PHE A 144 16.42 -30.15 -1.58
N GLU A 145 16.04 -29.84 -0.34
CA GLU A 145 16.41 -30.66 0.80
C GLU A 145 15.75 -32.05 0.73
N LEU A 146 14.48 -32.15 0.34
CA LEU A 146 13.81 -33.44 0.10
C LEU A 146 14.53 -34.27 -0.98
N LEU A 147 14.96 -33.65 -2.09
CA LEU A 147 15.75 -34.33 -3.13
C LEU A 147 17.08 -34.86 -2.60
N LYS A 148 17.78 -34.06 -1.80
CA LYS A 148 19.06 -34.41 -1.18
C LYS A 148 18.88 -35.57 -0.19
N GLU A 149 17.92 -35.48 0.71
CA GLU A 149 17.69 -36.51 1.73
C GLU A 149 17.16 -37.82 1.14
N ASN A 150 16.36 -37.74 0.07
CA ASN A 150 16.00 -38.90 -0.74
C ASN A 150 17.22 -39.57 -1.36
N THR A 151 18.18 -38.80 -1.90
CA THR A 151 19.43 -39.34 -2.45
C THR A 151 20.26 -40.04 -1.38
N ASN A 152 20.26 -39.49 -0.16
CA ASN A 152 20.94 -40.07 1.00
C ASN A 152 20.17 -41.24 1.65
N SER A 153 18.98 -41.58 1.16
CA SER A 153 18.06 -42.57 1.78
C SER A 153 17.72 -42.27 3.26
N ASN A 154 17.74 -41.00 3.66
CA ASN A 154 17.46 -40.56 5.02
C ASN A 154 15.96 -40.32 5.22
N TRP A 155 15.19 -41.41 5.33
CA TRP A 155 13.73 -41.38 5.34
C TRP A 155 13.12 -40.62 6.52
N ASP A 156 13.74 -40.66 7.70
CA ASP A 156 13.27 -39.90 8.86
C ASP A 156 13.33 -38.39 8.60
N ASN A 157 14.39 -37.93 7.94
CA ASN A 157 14.53 -36.52 7.59
C ASN A 157 13.63 -36.13 6.42
N VAL A 158 13.43 -37.02 5.44
CA VAL A 158 12.43 -36.83 4.36
C VAL A 158 11.04 -36.59 4.95
N ASP A 159 10.61 -37.37 5.94
CA ASP A 159 9.30 -37.21 6.58
C ASP A 159 9.19 -35.87 7.34
N ASN A 160 10.27 -35.44 8.00
CA ASN A 160 10.30 -34.16 8.71
C ASN A 160 10.26 -32.96 7.75
N GLU A 161 11.04 -32.99 6.68
CA GLU A 161 11.03 -31.94 5.65
C GLU A 161 9.68 -31.90 4.90
N TYR A 162 9.05 -33.04 4.65
CA TYR A 162 7.72 -33.08 4.03
C TYR A 162 6.64 -32.45 4.93
N LYS A 163 6.71 -32.63 6.26
CA LYS A 163 5.79 -31.95 7.19
C LYS A 163 5.91 -30.42 7.08
N LYS A 164 7.14 -29.90 7.13
CA LYS A 164 7.41 -28.46 6.96
C LYS A 164 6.91 -27.95 5.61
N PHE A 165 7.18 -28.71 4.54
CA PHE A 165 6.66 -28.42 3.21
C PHE A 165 5.13 -28.30 3.22
N ASN A 166 4.43 -29.27 3.80
CA ASN A 166 2.97 -29.29 3.80
C ASN A 166 2.36 -28.12 4.61
N GLU A 167 2.98 -27.74 5.73
CA GLU A 167 2.58 -26.56 6.52
C GLU A 167 2.74 -25.26 5.72
N LEU A 168 3.85 -25.11 4.98
CA LEU A 168 4.07 -23.94 4.12
C LEU A 168 3.10 -23.87 2.95
N ILE A 169 2.73 -25.01 2.36
CA ILE A 169 1.74 -25.09 1.27
C ILE A 169 0.37 -24.62 1.77
N ALA A 170 -0.06 -25.05 2.95
CA ALA A 170 -1.29 -24.56 3.56
C ALA A 170 -1.24 -23.05 3.85
N SER A 171 -0.08 -22.53 4.24
CA SER A 171 0.11 -21.09 4.46
C SER A 171 0.12 -20.27 3.16
N LEU A 172 0.55 -20.84 2.03
CA LEU A 172 0.45 -20.21 0.71
C LEU A 172 -0.98 -20.17 0.17
N GLU A 173 -1.82 -21.13 0.54
CA GLU A 173 -3.24 -21.12 0.16
C GLU A 173 -3.95 -19.87 0.68
N ASN A 174 -3.59 -19.40 1.89
CA ASN A 174 -4.06 -18.11 2.42
C ASN A 174 -3.65 -16.90 1.58
N ASN A 175 -2.61 -17.03 0.75
CA ASN A 175 -2.14 -16.01 -0.17
C ASN A 175 -2.74 -16.20 -1.58
N ASN A 176 -3.77 -17.04 -1.72
CA ASN A 176 -4.40 -17.46 -2.98
C ASN A 176 -3.45 -18.17 -3.96
N ILE A 177 -2.40 -18.82 -3.46
CA ILE A 177 -1.49 -19.67 -4.25
C ILE A 177 -1.73 -21.13 -3.88
N ASN A 178 -2.45 -21.86 -4.74
CA ASN A 178 -2.85 -23.24 -4.45
C ASN A 178 -1.85 -24.27 -5.00
N LEU A 179 -1.19 -24.98 -4.10
CA LEU A 179 -0.32 -26.13 -4.39
C LEU A 179 -0.72 -27.39 -3.60
N VAL A 180 -1.95 -27.45 -3.07
CA VAL A 180 -2.43 -28.56 -2.21
C VAL A 180 -2.39 -29.90 -2.95
N GLN A 181 -2.79 -29.89 -4.23
CA GLN A 181 -2.71 -31.08 -5.07
C GLN A 181 -1.27 -31.53 -5.31
N ASP A 182 -0.34 -30.60 -5.48
CA ASP A 182 1.08 -30.91 -5.66
C ASP A 182 1.70 -31.49 -4.38
N SER A 183 1.34 -30.97 -3.20
CA SER A 183 1.73 -31.58 -1.91
C SER A 183 1.25 -33.02 -1.78
N THR A 184 0.00 -33.29 -2.18
CA THR A 184 -0.56 -34.65 -2.15
C THR A 184 0.20 -35.59 -3.09
N LYS A 185 0.52 -35.12 -4.31
CA LYS A 185 1.30 -35.91 -5.28
C LYS A 185 2.71 -36.19 -4.78
N ILE A 186 3.39 -35.21 -4.18
CA ILE A 186 4.72 -35.39 -3.57
C ILE A 186 4.64 -36.44 -2.46
N LYS A 187 3.66 -36.35 -1.56
CA LYS A 187 3.46 -37.35 -0.49
C LYS A 187 3.34 -38.77 -1.04
N SER A 188 2.47 -38.95 -2.03
CA SER A 188 2.27 -40.26 -2.66
C SER A 188 3.54 -40.74 -3.35
N ALA A 189 4.30 -39.86 -4.00
CA ALA A 189 5.58 -40.22 -4.61
C ALA A 189 6.62 -40.64 -3.56
N LEU A 190 6.75 -39.91 -2.45
CA LEU A 190 7.66 -40.25 -1.35
C LEU A 190 7.37 -41.64 -0.76
N GLN A 191 6.09 -42.01 -0.63
CA GLN A 191 5.68 -43.35 -0.16
C GLN A 191 6.15 -44.49 -1.07
N THR A 192 6.34 -44.24 -2.36
CA THR A 192 6.83 -45.26 -3.30
C THR A 192 8.33 -45.52 -3.17
N ARG A 193 9.08 -44.58 -2.56
CA ARG A 193 10.55 -44.58 -2.49
C ARG A 193 11.24 -44.67 -3.87
N ASP A 194 10.50 -44.37 -4.93
CA ASP A 194 10.97 -44.38 -6.31
C ASP A 194 11.54 -42.99 -6.63
N THR A 195 12.86 -42.91 -6.83
CA THR A 195 13.58 -41.66 -7.08
C THR A 195 13.02 -40.89 -8.28
N GLU A 196 12.63 -41.59 -9.35
CA GLU A 196 12.12 -40.95 -10.56
C GLU A 196 10.73 -40.34 -10.31
N LYS A 197 9.84 -41.09 -9.64
CA LYS A 197 8.51 -40.57 -9.27
C LYS A 197 8.61 -39.38 -8.33
N ILE A 198 9.50 -39.45 -7.34
CA ILE A 198 9.74 -38.37 -6.38
C ILE A 198 10.23 -37.12 -7.12
N PHE A 199 11.28 -37.25 -7.95
CA PHE A 199 11.81 -36.15 -8.73
C PHE A 199 10.76 -35.53 -9.65
N ASN A 200 9.98 -36.35 -10.37
CA ASN A 200 8.95 -35.86 -11.29
C ASN A 200 7.82 -35.11 -10.56
N SER A 201 7.44 -35.55 -9.36
CA SER A 201 6.43 -34.85 -8.54
C SER A 201 6.92 -33.47 -8.07
N MET A 202 8.18 -33.37 -7.65
CA MET A 202 8.79 -32.11 -7.22
C MET A 202 8.98 -31.14 -8.39
N LYS A 203 9.43 -31.66 -9.54
CA LYS A 203 9.52 -30.90 -10.80
C LYS A 203 8.16 -30.35 -11.22
N ALA A 204 7.10 -31.14 -11.11
CA ALA A 204 5.74 -30.69 -11.40
C ALA A 204 5.32 -29.54 -10.46
N SER A 205 5.56 -29.67 -9.16
CA SER A 205 5.27 -28.62 -8.16
C SER A 205 6.00 -27.30 -8.45
N ILE A 206 7.31 -27.37 -8.76
CA ILE A 206 8.11 -26.20 -9.16
C ILE A 206 7.49 -25.52 -10.39
N ARG A 207 7.05 -26.30 -11.38
CA ARG A 207 6.41 -25.78 -12.59
C ARG A 207 5.04 -25.14 -12.31
N THR A 208 4.20 -25.77 -11.49
CA THR A 208 2.92 -25.19 -11.08
C THR A 208 3.14 -23.84 -10.42
N LEU A 209 4.09 -23.75 -9.48
CA LEU A 209 4.43 -22.49 -8.81
C LEU A 209 4.86 -21.42 -9.82
N GLY A 210 5.73 -21.75 -10.77
CA GLY A 210 6.14 -20.82 -11.83
C GLY A 210 4.94 -20.30 -12.65
N ASN A 211 4.03 -21.18 -13.05
CA ASN A 211 2.83 -20.78 -13.82
C ASN A 211 1.89 -19.87 -13.01
N VAL A 212 1.73 -20.11 -11.71
CA VAL A 212 0.91 -19.26 -10.84
C VAL A 212 1.52 -17.86 -10.76
N LEU A 213 2.84 -17.76 -10.61
CA LEU A 213 3.52 -16.47 -10.53
C LEU A 213 3.51 -15.70 -11.86
N GLU A 214 3.41 -16.40 -12.99
CA GLU A 214 3.23 -15.80 -14.33
C GLU A 214 1.82 -15.20 -14.54
N SER A 215 0.84 -15.65 -13.75
CA SER A 215 -0.54 -15.18 -13.86
C SER A 215 -0.79 -13.81 -13.20
N GLU A 216 -2.00 -13.28 -13.38
CA GLU A 216 -2.42 -12.03 -12.74
C GLU A 216 -2.31 -12.11 -11.21
N ILE A 217 -2.12 -10.95 -10.59
CA ILE A 217 -2.06 -10.86 -9.13
C ILE A 217 -3.36 -11.42 -8.51
N PRO A 218 -3.29 -12.22 -7.43
CA PRO A 218 -4.47 -12.93 -6.93
C PRO A 218 -5.60 -12.04 -6.37
N TYR A 219 -5.32 -10.79 -6.03
CA TYR A 219 -6.29 -9.83 -5.49
C TYR A 219 -6.41 -8.64 -6.44
N LYS A 220 -7.60 -8.45 -7.01
CA LYS A 220 -7.82 -7.48 -8.09
C LYS A 220 -7.59 -6.04 -7.66
N GLU A 221 -7.92 -5.72 -6.41
CA GLU A 221 -7.71 -4.44 -5.75
C GLU A 221 -6.24 -4.02 -5.73
N TRP A 222 -5.30 -4.97 -5.76
CA TRP A 222 -3.87 -4.68 -5.72
C TRP A 222 -3.26 -4.33 -7.08
N ASN A 223 -4.02 -4.44 -8.17
CA ASN A 223 -3.60 -3.96 -9.49
C ASN A 223 -3.25 -2.45 -9.47
N GLU A 224 -3.89 -1.67 -8.60
CA GLU A 224 -3.62 -0.23 -8.44
C GLU A 224 -2.22 0.04 -7.84
N TYR A 225 -1.65 -0.93 -7.12
CA TYR A 225 -0.37 -0.81 -6.43
C TYR A 225 0.80 -1.43 -7.19
N ASP A 226 0.56 -2.41 -8.07
CA ASP A 226 1.61 -3.20 -8.73
C ASP A 226 2.66 -2.36 -9.48
N ASN A 227 2.22 -1.27 -10.11
CA ASN A 227 3.11 -0.37 -10.86
C ASN A 227 3.77 0.72 -10.00
N SER A 228 3.25 0.99 -8.80
CA SER A 228 3.68 2.14 -7.97
C SER A 228 4.47 1.74 -6.73
N ILE A 229 4.44 0.47 -6.35
CA ILE A 229 5.13 -0.06 -5.16
C ILE A 229 6.15 -1.12 -5.57
N LYS A 230 7.31 -1.10 -4.91
CA LYS A 230 8.35 -2.12 -5.06
C LYS A 230 8.73 -2.71 -3.70
N PRO A 231 8.88 -4.04 -3.58
CA PRO A 231 8.66 -5.05 -4.62
C PRO A 231 7.18 -5.19 -5.00
N SER A 232 6.93 -5.66 -6.23
CA SER A 232 5.61 -5.87 -6.82
C SER A 232 5.39 -7.33 -7.22
N TRP A 233 4.18 -7.72 -7.60
CA TRP A 233 3.87 -9.11 -8.00
C TRP A 233 4.77 -9.59 -9.14
N ASN A 234 4.95 -8.75 -10.14
CA ASN A 234 5.85 -9.00 -11.26
C ASN A 234 7.31 -9.22 -10.83
N ASN A 235 7.73 -8.64 -9.70
CA ASN A 235 9.07 -8.87 -9.17
C ASN A 235 9.23 -10.24 -8.50
N ILE A 236 8.14 -10.86 -8.02
CA ILE A 236 8.17 -12.20 -7.41
C ILE A 236 8.61 -13.26 -8.42
N GLN A 237 8.24 -13.14 -9.69
CA GLN A 237 8.69 -14.07 -10.74
C GLN A 237 10.22 -14.12 -10.84
N ILE A 238 10.87 -12.96 -10.87
CA ILE A 238 12.34 -12.86 -10.94
C ILE A 238 12.97 -13.36 -9.63
N PHE A 239 12.35 -13.05 -8.49
CA PHE A 239 12.76 -13.58 -7.19
C PHE A 239 12.69 -15.12 -7.12
N TYR A 240 11.62 -15.71 -7.66
CA TYR A 240 11.44 -17.15 -7.79
C TYR A 240 12.54 -17.78 -8.67
N LEU A 241 12.85 -17.17 -9.81
CA LEU A 241 13.90 -17.66 -10.70
C LEU A 241 15.29 -17.59 -10.05
N LEU A 242 15.57 -16.52 -9.30
CA LEU A 242 16.80 -16.43 -8.51
C LEU A 242 16.86 -17.54 -7.46
N THR A 243 15.80 -17.69 -6.68
CA THR A 243 15.68 -18.71 -5.63
C THR A 243 15.90 -20.12 -6.17
N LEU A 244 15.26 -20.44 -7.30
CA LEU A 244 15.43 -21.72 -7.97
C LEU A 244 16.88 -21.93 -8.41
N SER A 245 17.50 -20.90 -9.00
CA SER A 245 18.89 -20.97 -9.47
C SER A 245 19.87 -21.17 -8.31
N LEU A 246 19.70 -20.46 -7.19
CA LEU A 246 20.54 -20.63 -6.00
C LEU A 246 20.50 -22.08 -5.50
N ASN A 247 19.30 -22.64 -5.34
CA ASN A 247 19.12 -24.00 -4.86
C ASN A 247 19.62 -25.07 -5.85
N GLN A 248 19.40 -24.86 -7.16
CA GLN A 248 19.93 -25.72 -8.20
C GLN A 248 21.47 -25.76 -8.19
N ALA A 249 22.12 -24.61 -8.09
CA ALA A 249 23.58 -24.54 -8.06
C ALA A 249 24.16 -25.26 -6.85
N ILE A 250 23.55 -25.10 -5.66
CA ILE A 250 23.92 -25.84 -4.44
C ILE A 250 23.76 -27.34 -4.65
N TYR A 251 22.64 -27.77 -5.22
CA TYR A 251 22.35 -29.19 -5.45
C TYR A 251 23.33 -29.82 -6.45
N PHE A 252 23.57 -29.18 -7.59
CA PHE A 252 24.52 -29.66 -8.59
C PHE A 252 25.96 -29.67 -8.07
N SER A 253 26.34 -28.69 -7.25
CA SER A 253 27.64 -28.69 -6.59
C SER A 253 27.83 -29.92 -5.70
N LYS A 254 26.80 -30.36 -4.96
CA LYS A 254 26.87 -31.58 -4.14
C LYS A 254 26.98 -32.85 -4.97
N LEU A 255 26.38 -32.86 -6.16
CA LEU A 255 26.42 -33.99 -7.08
C LEU A 255 27.66 -34.01 -7.99
N ASN A 256 28.55 -33.01 -7.89
CA ASN A 256 29.70 -32.83 -8.78
C ASN A 256 29.32 -32.72 -10.27
N ILE A 257 28.21 -32.03 -10.58
CA ILE A 257 27.73 -31.80 -11.96
C ILE A 257 28.11 -30.38 -12.40
N ASP A 258 29.32 -30.21 -12.93
CA ASP A 258 29.89 -28.88 -13.21
C ASP A 258 29.21 -28.12 -14.35
N PHE A 259 28.80 -28.79 -15.42
CA PHE A 259 28.19 -28.13 -16.59
C PHE A 259 26.86 -27.43 -16.25
N ASP A 260 25.95 -28.15 -15.59
CA ASP A 260 24.65 -27.60 -15.18
C ASP A 260 24.79 -26.59 -14.03
N LYS A 261 25.78 -26.79 -13.14
CA LYS A 261 26.16 -25.80 -12.12
C LYS A 261 26.54 -24.48 -12.80
N ASP A 262 27.49 -24.48 -13.72
CA ASP A 262 27.97 -23.26 -14.40
C ASP A 262 26.85 -22.54 -15.15
N LYS A 263 25.96 -23.28 -15.82
CA LYS A 263 24.77 -22.70 -16.46
C LYS A 263 23.84 -22.02 -15.44
N THR A 264 23.67 -22.62 -14.28
CA THR A 264 22.82 -22.09 -13.20
C THR A 264 23.46 -20.86 -12.54
N LEU A 265 24.78 -20.84 -12.36
CA LEU A 265 25.51 -19.68 -11.85
C LEU A 265 25.27 -18.44 -12.72
N ASN A 266 25.28 -18.58 -14.06
CA ASN A 266 24.95 -17.49 -14.98
C ASN A 266 23.55 -16.88 -14.74
N ASN A 267 22.57 -17.71 -14.37
CA ASN A 267 21.23 -17.21 -14.01
C ASN A 267 21.26 -16.43 -12.69
N ILE A 268 22.04 -16.89 -11.70
CA ILE A 268 22.20 -16.17 -10.42
C ILE A 268 22.77 -14.77 -10.68
N PHE A 269 23.85 -14.64 -11.45
CA PHE A 269 24.45 -13.34 -11.81
C PHE A 269 23.48 -12.42 -12.56
N LYS A 270 22.61 -13.00 -13.38
CA LYS A 270 21.58 -12.26 -14.11
C LYS A 270 20.51 -11.72 -13.17
N TYR A 271 20.05 -12.52 -12.20
CA TYR A 271 18.87 -12.18 -11.41
C TYR A 271 19.17 -11.43 -10.11
N ILE A 272 20.32 -11.65 -9.45
CA ILE A 272 20.67 -10.95 -8.19
C ILE A 272 20.55 -9.42 -8.30
N PRO A 273 21.13 -8.74 -9.31
CA PRO A 273 21.05 -7.29 -9.38
C PRO A 273 19.61 -6.78 -9.52
N ILE A 274 18.77 -7.51 -10.27
CA ILE A 274 17.36 -7.16 -10.48
C ILE A 274 16.55 -7.36 -9.20
N VAL A 275 16.81 -8.46 -8.48
CA VAL A 275 16.16 -8.69 -7.19
C VAL A 275 16.58 -7.63 -6.18
N ASN A 276 17.87 -7.34 -6.06
CA ASN A 276 18.37 -6.31 -5.14
C ASN A 276 17.80 -4.92 -5.45
N SER A 277 17.66 -4.55 -6.73
CA SER A 277 17.08 -3.24 -7.09
C SER A 277 15.60 -3.12 -6.72
N ASN A 278 14.84 -4.22 -6.72
CA ASN A 278 13.39 -4.20 -6.46
C ASN A 278 13.03 -4.55 -5.02
N PHE A 279 13.89 -5.29 -4.30
CA PHE A 279 13.68 -5.77 -2.94
C PHE A 279 14.64 -5.10 -1.92
N SER A 280 15.15 -3.91 -2.23
CA SER A 280 16.00 -3.12 -1.31
C SER A 280 17.23 -3.89 -0.82
N ASN A 281 18.02 -4.43 -1.76
CA ASN A 281 19.25 -5.19 -1.49
C ASN A 281 19.06 -6.42 -0.58
N ILE A 282 17.98 -7.17 -0.82
CA ILE A 282 17.61 -8.32 0.02
C ILE A 282 18.65 -9.43 0.07
N ALA A 283 19.46 -9.59 -0.98
CA ALA A 283 20.55 -10.55 -1.01
C ALA A 283 21.87 -9.95 -0.51
N SER A 284 21.96 -8.64 -0.23
CA SER A 284 23.12 -7.91 0.31
C SER A 284 24.48 -8.06 -0.38
N TYR A 285 24.58 -8.76 -1.51
CA TYR A 285 25.81 -8.86 -2.30
C TYR A 285 25.76 -7.96 -3.53
N ASP A 286 26.84 -7.23 -3.78
CA ASP A 286 26.99 -6.42 -4.99
C ASP A 286 27.37 -7.29 -6.19
N LYS A 287 27.00 -6.84 -7.40
CA LYS A 287 27.33 -7.49 -8.66
C LYS A 287 28.85 -7.64 -8.85
N ASP A 288 29.62 -6.72 -8.27
CA ASP A 288 31.08 -6.71 -8.35
C ASP A 288 31.75 -7.65 -7.32
N GLU A 289 31.02 -8.08 -6.28
CA GLU A 289 31.51 -9.03 -5.28
C GLU A 289 31.31 -10.48 -5.72
N ILE A 290 30.19 -10.81 -6.36
CA ILE A 290 29.96 -12.19 -6.79
C ILE A 290 30.62 -12.42 -8.15
N SER A 291 31.70 -13.20 -8.19
CA SER A 291 32.30 -13.70 -9.44
C SER A 291 32.12 -15.21 -9.58
N ASN A 292 32.10 -15.70 -10.83
CA ASN A 292 32.14 -17.13 -11.14
C ASN A 292 33.30 -17.85 -10.42
N LYS A 293 34.40 -17.12 -10.16
CA LYS A 293 35.56 -17.63 -9.45
C LYS A 293 35.27 -17.80 -7.95
N MET A 294 34.69 -16.79 -7.30
CA MET A 294 34.34 -16.86 -5.87
C MET A 294 33.38 -18.01 -5.54
N ILE A 295 32.32 -18.19 -6.33
CA ILE A 295 31.36 -19.29 -6.07
C ILE A 295 31.98 -20.66 -6.38
N LYS A 296 32.91 -20.75 -7.33
CA LYS A 296 33.66 -21.99 -7.61
C LYS A 296 34.62 -22.34 -6.48
N ASP A 297 35.20 -21.34 -5.85
CA ASP A 297 36.18 -21.51 -4.77
C ASP A 297 35.50 -21.76 -3.41
N ASP A 298 34.30 -21.20 -3.17
CA ASP A 298 33.50 -21.44 -1.96
C ASP A 298 31.97 -21.53 -2.25
N PRO A 299 31.44 -22.76 -2.42
CA PRO A 299 30.01 -22.99 -2.61
C PRO A 299 29.12 -22.61 -1.41
N GLU A 300 29.68 -22.42 -0.20
CA GLU A 300 28.90 -22.04 0.99
C GLU A 300 28.34 -20.61 0.88
N ILE A 301 28.96 -19.76 0.06
CA ILE A 301 28.45 -18.41 -0.27
C ILE A 301 27.01 -18.46 -0.78
N LEU A 302 26.64 -19.48 -1.56
CA LEU A 302 25.27 -19.62 -2.07
C LEU A 302 24.25 -19.84 -0.95
N LYS A 303 24.63 -20.56 0.11
CA LYS A 303 23.77 -20.75 1.29
C LYS A 303 23.69 -19.49 2.14
N GLU A 304 24.78 -18.74 2.21
CA GLU A 304 24.79 -17.44 2.88
C GLU A 304 23.80 -16.47 2.21
N ILE A 305 23.80 -16.40 0.88
CA ILE A 305 22.83 -15.60 0.11
C ILE A 305 21.39 -16.00 0.46
N ILE A 306 21.06 -17.30 0.44
CA ILE A 306 19.71 -17.79 0.81
C ILE A 306 19.35 -17.37 2.24
N THR A 307 20.30 -17.49 3.17
CA THR A 307 20.10 -17.14 4.58
C THR A 307 19.83 -15.65 4.75
N GLN A 308 20.63 -14.80 4.11
CA GLN A 308 20.45 -13.35 4.14
C GLN A 308 19.12 -12.93 3.51
N MET A 309 18.77 -13.50 2.35
CA MET A 309 17.46 -13.28 1.72
C MET A 309 16.32 -13.62 2.68
N SER A 310 16.38 -14.79 3.31
CA SER A 310 15.38 -15.25 4.29
C SER A 310 15.24 -14.28 5.47
N MET A 311 16.36 -13.87 6.08
CA MET A 311 16.38 -12.95 7.22
C MET A 311 15.80 -11.57 6.84
N ASN A 312 16.20 -11.03 5.69
CA ASN A 312 15.76 -9.72 5.24
C ASN A 312 14.27 -9.71 4.86
N LEU A 313 13.77 -10.77 4.21
CA LEU A 313 12.33 -10.94 3.97
C LEU A 313 11.53 -10.88 5.27
N GLN A 314 11.94 -11.68 6.27
CA GLN A 314 11.26 -11.72 7.57
C GLN A 314 11.33 -10.39 8.31
N LYS A 315 12.48 -9.70 8.26
CA LYS A 315 12.65 -8.38 8.84
C LYS A 315 11.66 -7.39 8.21
N ASN A 316 11.57 -7.35 6.89
CA ASN A 316 10.68 -6.43 6.17
C ASN A 316 9.21 -6.69 6.49
N VAL A 317 8.78 -7.96 6.54
CA VAL A 317 7.43 -8.32 6.99
C VAL A 317 7.15 -7.78 8.39
N LYS A 318 8.05 -8.01 9.35
CA LYS A 318 7.88 -7.52 10.73
C LYS A 318 7.81 -6.00 10.82
N GLU A 319 8.65 -5.30 10.06
CA GLU A 319 8.64 -3.83 10.03
C GLU A 319 7.35 -3.27 9.44
N LEU A 320 6.84 -3.87 8.37
CA LEU A 320 5.56 -3.47 7.76
C LEU A 320 4.38 -3.73 8.69
N LEU A 321 4.31 -4.90 9.32
CA LEU A 321 3.27 -5.21 10.32
C LEU A 321 3.31 -4.23 11.51
N LYS A 322 4.51 -3.83 11.94
CA LYS A 322 4.66 -2.79 12.96
C LYS A 322 4.13 -1.45 12.48
N GLN A 323 4.41 -1.04 11.25
CA GLN A 323 3.89 0.19 10.66
C GLN A 323 2.36 0.18 10.58
N ALA A 324 1.75 -0.94 10.13
CA ALA A 324 0.30 -1.10 10.11
C ALA A 324 -0.31 -0.93 11.51
N SER A 325 0.28 -1.56 12.54
CA SER A 325 -0.20 -1.47 13.92
C SER A 325 -0.14 -0.08 14.55
N LEU A 326 0.70 0.81 14.00
CA LEU A 326 0.80 2.21 14.45
C LEU A 326 -0.22 3.12 13.74
N LEU A 327 -0.85 2.63 12.67
CA LEU A 327 -1.86 3.34 11.89
C LEU A 327 -3.29 2.91 12.22
N SER A 328 -3.47 1.73 12.81
CA SER A 328 -4.73 1.17 13.31
C SER A 328 -5.07 1.64 14.72
#